data_AF-A0A914V900-F1
#
_entry.id   AF-A0A914V900-F1
#
_cell.length_a   1.000
_cell.length_b   1.000
_cell.length_c   1.000
_cell.angle_alpha   90.00
_cell.angle_beta   90.00
_cell.angle_gamma   90.00
#
_symmetry.space_group_name_H-M   'P 1'
#
loop_
_entity.id
_entity.type
_entity.pdbx_description
1 polymer ?
#
loop_
_entity_poly.entity_id
_entity_poly.type
_entity_poly.pdbx_seq_one_letter_code
_entity_poly.pdbx_strand_id
1 'polypeptide(L)'
;MVKKEENEKPTLQAVVVADHFNKQFAPLLSGDSVWSGVQLANSALINYTMEWLSRTEVVGVIVVVSQTHYAQVNSLLRDWSWRFTSWTVIQCQNCMSLGDALREVDSRALISGDFLLVQAGTICSDSLQPQIDAHRARRKKNKDNVMTLIYSEVGEEDNATRQVIGLEAQTHKLVIYHKAADCTKLDIDKAYFHSETQIRRDIRDSGIAICSPQICPQFGSNPDFEQRDDVVREILANEEVLCQNVHVEILAPAVFAWTIKDFETYLAANRFILQRWSFPLVPDGLSISSVTRCVCRKGKVYVPVENHQAAAIDRDAIIQSNVILGSKCEVKSKASIKNSAIGDNCVIDCNTTIDNCIIGRNVTIGSGCVLQHSIIADNVKIGAGCTIAPRCVLGAKVSLPADTSLQPGAIICATKPPADEEDFTSIPFIGAFRWTLKTSGGFWPDANKRKRGMSEISAGEATSDSGDDLLAPEVSKRPSSPTNVVVDDAGGASALFFEEVLESMQRGADEDTPIKNLIVEINSSKFANNVLMDEVSRCVMKSILTIARHSATTDAASLFNALKSLFDKWKPLLSPSPSHSFAKRMFKTHG
;
A
#
# COMPACT_ATOMS: atom_id res chain seq x y z
N MET A 1 53.78 -3.34 -24.46
CA MET A 1 52.45 -3.96 -24.64
C MET A 1 51.55 -3.44 -23.54
N VAL A 2 50.75 -2.43 -23.85
CA VAL A 2 49.75 -1.86 -22.94
C VAL A 2 48.62 -2.88 -22.82
N LYS A 3 48.38 -3.41 -21.61
CA LYS A 3 47.21 -4.23 -21.32
C LYS A 3 45.97 -3.37 -21.56
N LYS A 4 45.20 -3.68 -22.60
CA LYS A 4 43.79 -3.28 -22.69
C LYS A 4 43.09 -4.00 -21.53
N GLU A 5 42.82 -3.28 -20.45
CA GLU A 5 41.68 -3.63 -19.59
C GLU A 5 40.44 -3.45 -20.47
N GLU A 6 39.90 -4.56 -20.97
CA GLU A 6 38.55 -4.56 -21.51
C GLU A 6 37.64 -4.20 -20.33
N ASN A 7 37.17 -2.94 -20.34
CA ASN A 7 36.10 -2.44 -19.49
C ASN A 7 34.83 -3.27 -19.80
N GLU A 8 34.70 -4.45 -19.18
CA GLU A 8 33.41 -5.14 -19.12
C GLU A 8 32.44 -4.20 -18.40
N LYS A 9 31.46 -3.67 -19.14
CA LYS A 9 30.39 -2.89 -18.54
C LYS A 9 29.73 -3.78 -17.47
N PRO A 10 29.53 -3.28 -16.24
CA PRO A 10 28.85 -4.05 -15.21
C PRO A 10 27.46 -4.43 -15.72
N THR A 11 27.15 -5.73 -15.72
CA THR A 11 25.86 -6.24 -16.18
C THR A 11 24.76 -5.78 -15.24
N LEU A 12 23.74 -5.11 -15.76
CA LEU A 12 22.57 -4.73 -14.98
C LEU A 12 21.61 -5.91 -14.86
N GLN A 13 21.20 -6.24 -13.63
CA GLN A 13 20.14 -7.21 -13.37
C GLN A 13 18.81 -6.49 -13.09
N ALA A 14 17.69 -7.19 -13.25
CA ALA A 14 16.39 -6.70 -12.80
C ALA A 14 15.71 -7.76 -11.94
N VAL A 15 15.22 -7.35 -10.77
CA VAL A 15 14.36 -8.13 -9.89
C VAL A 15 12.93 -7.68 -10.11
N VAL A 16 12.12 -8.59 -10.67
CA VAL A 16 10.70 -8.35 -10.96
C VAL A 16 9.86 -9.18 -9.99
N VAL A 17 9.12 -8.50 -9.12
CA VAL A 17 8.13 -9.16 -8.25
C VAL A 17 6.84 -9.30 -9.05
N ALA A 18 6.47 -10.54 -9.39
CA ALA A 18 5.35 -10.83 -10.28
C ALA A 18 3.97 -10.71 -9.62
N ASP A 19 3.94 -10.83 -8.28
CA ASP A 19 2.75 -10.73 -7.47
C ASP A 19 2.56 -9.34 -6.89
N HIS A 20 1.32 -9.03 -6.51
CA HIS A 20 0.97 -7.78 -5.86
C HIS A 20 0.23 -8.07 -4.56
N PHE A 21 0.77 -7.55 -3.46
CA PHE A 21 0.31 -7.86 -2.11
C PHE A 21 -0.73 -6.89 -1.57
N ASN A 22 -1.19 -5.91 -2.37
CA ASN A 22 -2.29 -5.04 -1.96
C ASN A 22 -3.61 -5.83 -1.97
N LYS A 23 -4.16 -6.02 -0.78
CA LYS A 23 -5.43 -6.69 -0.52
C LYS A 23 -6.60 -6.03 -1.26
N GLN A 24 -6.51 -4.75 -1.66
CA GLN A 24 -7.56 -4.09 -2.43
C GLN A 24 -7.86 -4.78 -3.77
N PHE A 25 -6.89 -5.44 -4.40
CA PHE A 25 -7.11 -6.17 -5.66
C PHE A 25 -7.64 -7.59 -5.47
N ALA A 26 -7.77 -8.09 -4.24
CA ALA A 26 -8.31 -9.42 -3.96
C ALA A 26 -9.66 -9.70 -4.67
N PRO A 27 -10.62 -8.76 -4.78
CA PRO A 27 -11.86 -8.96 -5.53
C PRO A 27 -11.66 -9.21 -7.04
N LEU A 28 -10.61 -8.63 -7.64
CA LEU A 28 -10.29 -8.86 -9.05
C LEU A 28 -9.58 -10.21 -9.24
N LEU A 29 -8.80 -10.60 -8.23
CA LEU A 29 -8.04 -11.84 -8.18
C LEU A 29 -8.85 -13.02 -7.61
N SER A 30 -10.10 -12.81 -7.18
CA SER A 30 -10.95 -13.84 -6.59
C SER A 30 -11.32 -14.88 -7.66
N GLY A 31 -10.51 -15.93 -7.78
CA GLY A 31 -10.63 -16.98 -8.78
C GLY A 31 -9.28 -17.52 -9.23
N ASP A 32 -9.22 -18.06 -10.45
CA ASP A 32 -8.01 -18.64 -11.03
C ASP A 32 -7.10 -17.58 -11.69
N SER A 33 -7.22 -16.29 -11.30
CA SER A 33 -6.53 -15.18 -11.97
C SER A 33 -5.38 -14.64 -11.12
N VAL A 34 -4.23 -14.46 -11.75
CA VAL A 34 -3.01 -13.93 -11.12
C VAL A 34 -2.78 -12.48 -11.50
N TRP A 35 -2.16 -11.70 -10.61
CA TRP A 35 -1.86 -10.28 -10.83
C TRP A 35 -1.12 -10.04 -12.15
N SER A 36 -0.04 -10.79 -12.39
CA SER A 36 0.73 -10.72 -13.65
C SER A 36 -0.10 -10.96 -14.91
N GLY A 37 -1.21 -11.70 -14.80
CA GLY A 37 -2.12 -12.04 -15.90
C GLY A 37 -3.32 -11.11 -16.07
N VAL A 38 -3.50 -10.15 -15.16
CA VAL A 38 -4.55 -9.12 -15.25
C VAL A 38 -4.38 -8.34 -16.56
N GLN A 39 -5.49 -8.06 -17.24
CA GLN A 39 -5.50 -7.54 -18.61
C GLN A 39 -5.56 -6.01 -18.65
N LEU A 40 -4.48 -5.37 -19.07
CA LEU A 40 -4.40 -3.93 -19.33
C LEU A 40 -4.37 -3.66 -20.83
N ALA A 41 -5.39 -2.98 -21.34
CA ALA A 41 -5.60 -2.82 -22.79
C ALA A 41 -5.40 -4.15 -23.56
N ASN A 42 -6.09 -5.21 -23.11
CA ASN A 42 -6.08 -6.58 -23.68
C ASN A 42 -4.71 -7.27 -23.74
N SER A 43 -3.75 -6.86 -22.92
CA SER A 43 -2.50 -7.58 -22.72
C SER A 43 -2.21 -7.74 -21.23
N ALA A 44 -1.52 -8.82 -20.85
CA ALA A 44 -1.17 -9.08 -19.46
C ALA A 44 -0.24 -7.99 -18.90
N LEU A 45 -0.41 -7.61 -17.62
CA LEU A 45 0.42 -6.59 -16.96
C LEU A 45 1.92 -6.87 -17.07
N ILE A 46 2.31 -8.13 -16.87
CA ILE A 46 3.72 -8.54 -16.92
C ILE A 46 4.38 -8.28 -18.28
N ASN A 47 3.61 -8.35 -19.37
CA ASN A 47 4.12 -8.15 -20.72
C ASN A 47 4.60 -6.72 -20.95
N TYR A 48 3.91 -5.72 -20.37
CA TYR A 48 4.35 -4.32 -20.46
C TYR A 48 5.66 -4.11 -19.71
N THR A 49 5.79 -4.68 -18.51
CA THR A 49 7.01 -4.59 -17.70
C THR A 49 8.18 -5.29 -18.38
N MET A 50 7.97 -6.49 -18.95
CA MET A 50 9.03 -7.24 -19.64
C MET A 50 9.44 -6.62 -20.97
N GLU A 51 8.48 -6.14 -21.77
CA GLU A 51 8.78 -5.43 -23.03
C GLU A 51 9.61 -4.18 -22.73
N TRP A 52 9.26 -3.43 -21.69
CA TRP A 52 10.05 -2.30 -21.24
C TRP A 52 11.47 -2.71 -20.86
N LEU A 53 11.64 -3.72 -19.99
CA LEU A 53 12.96 -4.19 -19.56
C LEU A 53 13.82 -4.64 -20.74
N SER A 54 13.23 -5.25 -21.77
CA SER A 54 13.95 -5.66 -22.98
C SER A 54 14.52 -4.49 -23.81
N ARG A 55 14.05 -3.27 -23.55
CA ARG A 55 14.53 -2.02 -24.19
C ARG A 55 15.56 -1.27 -23.33
N THR A 56 15.80 -1.73 -22.10
CA THR A 56 16.83 -1.19 -21.21
C THR A 56 18.14 -1.95 -21.39
N GLU A 57 19.21 -1.53 -20.71
CA GLU A 57 20.49 -2.26 -20.68
C GLU A 57 20.51 -3.49 -19.73
N VAL A 58 19.33 -3.94 -19.28
CA VAL A 58 19.20 -5.13 -18.42
C VAL A 58 19.59 -6.39 -19.19
N VAL A 59 20.54 -7.14 -18.63
CA VAL A 59 21.07 -8.38 -19.22
C VAL A 59 20.47 -9.62 -18.55
N GLY A 60 20.18 -9.52 -17.25
CA GLY A 60 19.65 -10.62 -16.44
C GLY A 60 18.36 -10.27 -15.73
N VAL A 61 17.36 -11.15 -15.79
CA VAL A 61 16.07 -10.96 -15.11
C VAL A 61 15.83 -12.08 -14.10
N ILE A 62 15.53 -11.67 -12.87
CA ILE A 62 15.12 -12.52 -11.76
C ILE A 62 13.65 -12.23 -11.48
N VAL A 63 12.78 -13.19 -11.75
CA VAL A 63 11.35 -13.06 -11.48
C VAL A 63 11.00 -13.81 -10.20
N VAL A 64 10.41 -13.13 -9.23
CA VAL A 64 9.95 -13.74 -7.97
C VAL A 64 8.44 -13.91 -8.01
N VAL A 65 7.99 -15.14 -7.77
CA VAL A 65 6.57 -15.53 -7.80
C VAL A 65 6.25 -16.36 -6.56
N SER A 66 5.07 -16.14 -6.00
CA SER A 66 4.48 -17.00 -4.97
C SER A 66 4.22 -18.41 -5.53
N GLN A 67 4.37 -19.42 -4.68
CA GLN A 67 4.20 -20.83 -5.04
C GLN A 67 2.81 -21.13 -5.63
N THR A 68 1.77 -20.45 -5.15
CA THR A 68 0.39 -20.62 -5.62
C THR A 68 0.21 -20.18 -7.08
N HIS A 69 0.95 -19.16 -7.51
CA HIS A 69 0.78 -18.51 -8.81
C HIS A 69 1.82 -18.94 -9.85
N TYR A 70 2.86 -19.66 -9.42
CA TYR A 70 4.01 -20.04 -10.24
C TYR A 70 3.62 -20.70 -11.58
N ALA A 71 2.71 -21.68 -11.57
CA ALA A 71 2.35 -22.41 -12.79
C ALA A 71 1.75 -21.49 -13.88
N GLN A 72 0.88 -20.56 -13.48
CA GLN A 72 0.22 -19.64 -14.38
C GLN A 72 1.18 -18.56 -14.88
N VAL A 73 1.93 -17.93 -13.96
CA VAL A 73 2.92 -16.89 -14.32
C VAL A 73 4.01 -17.45 -15.23
N ASN A 74 4.53 -18.65 -14.93
CA ASN A 74 5.55 -19.30 -15.74
C ASN A 74 5.06 -19.59 -17.17
N SER A 75 3.75 -19.79 -17.38
CA SER A 75 3.19 -19.92 -18.74
C SER A 75 3.25 -18.62 -19.54
N LEU A 76 2.98 -17.48 -18.89
CA LEU A 76 3.06 -16.14 -19.49
C LEU A 76 4.51 -15.73 -19.79
N LEU A 77 5.45 -16.18 -18.96
CA LEU A 77 6.85 -15.81 -19.07
C LEU A 77 7.65 -16.59 -20.13
N ARG A 78 7.09 -17.68 -20.70
CA ARG A 78 7.80 -18.51 -21.69
C ARG A 78 8.31 -17.69 -22.88
N ASP A 79 7.49 -16.74 -23.33
CA ASP A 79 7.78 -15.84 -24.45
C ASP A 79 8.97 -14.90 -24.18
N TRP A 80 9.37 -14.71 -22.92
CA TRP A 80 10.40 -13.76 -22.51
C TRP A 80 11.76 -14.40 -22.22
N SER A 81 11.78 -15.70 -21.92
CA SER A 81 12.99 -16.43 -21.50
C SER A 81 14.18 -16.30 -22.45
N TRP A 82 13.94 -16.16 -23.75
CA TRP A 82 14.98 -16.07 -24.80
C TRP A 82 15.40 -14.63 -25.13
N ARG A 83 14.70 -13.61 -24.61
CA ARG A 83 15.01 -12.19 -24.87
C ARG A 83 16.15 -11.65 -24.00
N PHE A 84 16.47 -12.35 -22.91
CA PHE A 84 17.49 -11.97 -21.94
C PHE A 84 18.60 -13.01 -21.90
N THR A 85 19.83 -12.58 -21.58
CA THR A 85 20.99 -13.48 -21.51
C THR A 85 20.97 -14.34 -20.25
N SER A 86 20.49 -13.79 -19.14
CA SER A 86 20.29 -14.52 -17.88
C SER A 86 18.82 -14.46 -17.46
N TRP A 87 18.25 -15.61 -17.14
CA TRP A 87 16.83 -15.76 -16.81
C TRP A 87 16.67 -16.70 -15.62
N THR A 88 16.07 -16.23 -14.54
CA THR A 88 15.78 -17.05 -13.35
C THR A 88 14.38 -16.75 -12.85
N VAL A 89 13.57 -17.80 -12.66
CA VAL A 89 12.25 -17.69 -12.01
C VAL A 89 12.30 -18.39 -10.66
N ILE A 90 11.98 -17.66 -9.62
CA ILE A 90 12.00 -18.11 -8.23
C ILE A 90 10.57 -18.36 -7.77
N GLN A 91 10.32 -19.57 -7.30
CA GLN A 91 9.14 -19.88 -6.50
C GLN A 91 9.46 -19.62 -5.02
N CYS A 92 8.63 -18.81 -4.37
CA CYS A 92 8.70 -18.50 -2.94
C CYS A 92 7.46 -19.08 -2.25
N GLN A 93 7.65 -19.85 -1.17
CA GLN A 93 6.57 -20.59 -0.50
C GLN A 93 5.62 -19.65 0.27
N ASN A 94 6.18 -18.66 0.98
CA ASN A 94 5.43 -17.76 1.87
C ASN A 94 5.69 -16.29 1.52
N CYS A 95 5.52 -15.91 0.25
CA CYS A 95 5.70 -14.53 -0.17
C CYS A 95 4.42 -13.74 0.11
N MET A 96 4.40 -12.93 1.18
CA MET A 96 3.26 -12.07 1.53
C MET A 96 3.55 -10.59 1.31
N SER A 97 4.82 -10.25 1.08
CA SER A 97 5.26 -8.88 0.91
C SER A 97 6.39 -8.78 -0.13
N LEU A 98 6.69 -7.53 -0.56
CA LEU A 98 7.84 -7.28 -1.43
C LEU A 98 9.15 -7.53 -0.68
N GLY A 99 9.18 -7.27 0.63
CA GLY A 99 10.31 -7.60 1.49
C GLY A 99 10.62 -9.10 1.50
N ASP A 100 9.62 -9.96 1.62
CA ASP A 100 9.80 -11.42 1.58
C ASP A 100 10.39 -11.90 0.25
N ALA A 101 9.93 -11.31 -0.86
CA ALA A 101 10.47 -11.60 -2.18
C ALA A 101 11.97 -11.28 -2.26
N LEU A 102 12.39 -10.15 -1.70
CA LEU A 102 13.79 -9.74 -1.68
C LEU A 102 14.64 -10.57 -0.74
N ARG A 103 14.12 -10.97 0.42
CA ARG A 103 14.79 -11.89 1.36
C ARG A 103 15.09 -13.23 0.71
N GLU A 104 14.15 -13.76 -0.08
CA GLU A 104 14.33 -15.02 -0.79
C GLU A 104 15.35 -14.90 -1.94
N VAL A 105 15.46 -13.73 -2.56
CA VAL A 105 16.50 -13.47 -3.56
C VAL A 105 17.89 -13.37 -2.90
N ASP A 106 17.96 -12.71 -1.75
CA ASP A 106 19.20 -12.55 -0.97
C ASP A 106 19.69 -13.88 -0.40
N SER A 107 18.79 -14.70 0.15
CA SER A 107 19.12 -16.03 0.69
C SER A 107 19.75 -16.96 -0.34
N ARG A 108 19.44 -16.74 -1.63
CA ARG A 108 19.99 -17.49 -2.77
C ARG A 108 21.21 -16.82 -3.41
N ALA A 109 21.62 -15.64 -2.92
CA ALA A 109 22.78 -14.88 -3.39
C ALA A 109 22.82 -14.67 -4.93
N LEU A 110 21.66 -14.36 -5.52
CA LEU A 110 21.51 -14.26 -6.99
C LEU A 110 21.89 -12.89 -7.57
N ILE A 111 21.98 -11.87 -6.73
CA ILE A 111 22.30 -10.51 -7.12
C ILE A 111 23.83 -10.34 -7.10
N SER A 112 24.42 -10.07 -8.26
CA SER A 112 25.87 -9.91 -8.43
C SER A 112 26.31 -8.45 -8.54
N GLY A 113 25.39 -7.53 -8.84
CA GLY A 113 25.69 -6.11 -9.05
C GLY A 113 24.49 -5.21 -8.81
N ASP A 114 24.59 -3.96 -9.29
CA ASP A 114 23.45 -3.02 -9.27
C ASP A 114 22.28 -3.62 -10.06
N PHE A 115 21.06 -3.42 -9.55
CA PHE A 115 19.86 -4.01 -10.14
C PHE A 115 18.66 -3.06 -10.12
N LEU A 116 17.74 -3.28 -11.05
CA LEU A 116 16.42 -2.63 -11.04
C LEU A 116 15.44 -3.43 -10.18
N LEU A 117 14.77 -2.77 -9.24
CA LEU A 117 13.69 -3.34 -8.45
C LEU A 117 12.36 -2.80 -8.97
N VAL A 118 11.51 -3.69 -9.49
CA VAL A 118 10.20 -3.33 -10.05
C VAL A 118 9.14 -4.39 -9.73
N GLN A 119 7.88 -3.97 -9.69
CA GLN A 119 6.72 -4.86 -9.58
C GLN A 119 6.05 -5.04 -10.95
N ALA A 120 5.39 -6.18 -11.15
CA ALA A 120 4.53 -6.39 -12.31
C ALA A 120 3.43 -5.31 -12.39
N GLY A 121 3.25 -4.73 -13.58
CA GLY A 121 2.36 -3.58 -13.78
C GLY A 121 3.06 -2.22 -13.70
N THR A 122 4.39 -2.22 -13.63
CA THR A 122 5.23 -1.03 -13.85
C THR A 122 5.50 -0.86 -15.34
N ILE A 123 5.30 0.35 -15.84
CA ILE A 123 5.35 0.71 -17.26
C ILE A 123 6.16 1.98 -17.40
N CYS A 124 7.18 1.98 -18.26
CA CYS A 124 7.97 3.15 -18.54
C CYS A 124 8.28 3.25 -20.04
N SER A 125 8.17 4.43 -20.63
CA SER A 125 8.43 4.64 -22.06
C SER A 125 9.92 4.75 -22.40
N ASP A 126 10.77 5.07 -21.42
CA ASP A 126 12.19 5.35 -21.61
C ASP A 126 13.08 4.19 -21.09
N SER A 127 14.31 4.14 -21.61
CA SER A 127 15.34 3.16 -21.26
C SER A 127 16.00 3.39 -19.90
N LEU A 128 15.82 4.58 -19.32
CA LEU A 128 16.44 5.04 -18.07
C LEU A 128 17.99 5.03 -18.05
N GLN A 129 18.63 4.97 -19.23
CA GLN A 129 20.09 4.98 -19.35
C GLN A 129 20.77 6.13 -18.58
N PRO A 130 20.33 7.41 -18.69
CA PRO A 130 21.01 8.49 -17.99
C PRO A 130 20.86 8.38 -16.47
N GLN A 131 19.73 7.87 -15.96
CA GLN A 131 19.50 7.68 -14.54
C GLN A 131 20.35 6.54 -13.98
N ILE A 132 20.51 5.44 -14.74
CA ILE A 132 21.37 4.32 -14.36
C ILE A 132 22.84 4.75 -14.35
N ASP A 133 23.29 5.49 -15.36
CA ASP A 133 24.65 6.01 -15.43
C ASP A 133 24.93 7.01 -14.31
N ALA A 134 23.95 7.87 -13.97
CA ALA A 134 24.05 8.79 -12.83
C ALA A 134 24.14 8.04 -11.49
N HIS A 135 23.35 6.98 -11.30
CA HIS A 135 23.43 6.11 -10.12
C HIS A 135 24.82 5.47 -10.00
N ARG A 136 25.32 4.85 -11.07
CA ARG A 136 26.67 4.26 -11.10
C ARG A 136 27.77 5.29 -10.83
N ALA A 137 27.65 6.50 -11.39
CA ALA A 137 28.61 7.57 -11.15
C ALA A 137 28.61 8.02 -9.68
N ARG A 138 27.43 8.12 -9.05
CA ARG A 138 27.30 8.40 -7.61
C ARG A 138 27.91 7.29 -6.76
N ARG A 139 27.65 6.02 -7.09
CA ARG A 139 28.21 4.86 -6.38
C ARG A 139 29.73 4.77 -6.47
N LYS A 140 30.30 5.13 -7.62
CA LYS A 140 31.76 5.21 -7.80
C LYS A 140 32.40 6.26 -6.89
N LYS A 141 31.72 7.37 -6.62
CA LYS A 141 32.19 8.43 -5.71
C LYS A 141 31.99 8.05 -4.24
N ASN A 142 30.80 7.57 -3.90
CA ASN A 142 30.47 7.11 -2.56
C ASN A 142 29.71 5.77 -2.63
N LYS A 143 30.29 4.73 -2.03
CA LYS A 143 29.72 3.38 -1.99
C LYS A 143 28.47 3.30 -1.12
N ASP A 144 28.28 4.26 -0.22
CA ASP A 144 27.14 4.37 0.70
C ASP A 144 25.84 4.79 -0.02
N ASN A 145 25.91 5.15 -1.30
CA ASN A 145 24.73 5.41 -2.11
C ASN A 145 24.10 4.06 -2.49
N VAL A 146 23.03 3.69 -1.79
CA VAL A 146 22.43 2.35 -1.89
C VAL A 146 21.23 2.33 -2.84
N MET A 147 20.44 3.40 -2.90
CA MET A 147 19.19 3.39 -3.68
C MET A 147 18.98 4.71 -4.43
N THR A 148 18.40 4.61 -5.64
CA THR A 148 17.89 5.76 -6.39
C THR A 148 16.44 5.49 -6.80
N LEU A 149 15.52 6.30 -6.29
CA LEU A 149 14.10 6.22 -6.58
C LEU A 149 13.76 7.07 -7.80
N ILE A 150 12.94 6.54 -8.71
CA ILE A 150 12.53 7.26 -9.91
C ILE A 150 11.13 7.84 -9.70
N TYR A 151 10.99 9.14 -9.92
CA TYR A 151 9.73 9.87 -9.84
C TYR A 151 9.38 10.52 -11.17
N SER A 152 8.10 10.77 -11.39
CA SER A 152 7.60 11.51 -12.56
C SER A 152 6.95 12.79 -12.10
N GLU A 153 7.18 13.87 -12.85
CA GLU A 153 6.51 15.15 -12.63
C GLU A 153 5.05 15.06 -13.07
N VAL A 154 4.14 15.55 -12.24
CA VAL A 154 2.70 15.52 -12.50
C VAL A 154 2.09 16.87 -12.14
N GLY A 155 1.28 17.41 -13.04
CA GLY A 155 0.55 18.66 -12.81
C GLY A 155 -0.31 18.67 -11.53
N GLU A 156 -0.78 19.86 -11.18
CA GLU A 156 -1.42 20.20 -9.89
C GLU A 156 -2.76 19.49 -9.61
N GLU A 157 -3.38 18.86 -10.60
CA GLU A 157 -4.78 18.40 -10.56
C GLU A 157 -5.06 17.22 -9.59
N ASP A 158 -4.04 16.57 -9.01
CA ASP A 158 -4.22 15.33 -8.21
C ASP A 158 -3.41 15.29 -6.91
N ASN A 159 -3.21 16.45 -6.28
CA ASN A 159 -2.31 16.61 -5.12
C ASN A 159 -2.76 15.92 -3.82
N ALA A 160 -4.03 15.52 -3.68
CA ALA A 160 -4.62 15.12 -2.40
C ALA A 160 -4.21 13.74 -1.86
N THR A 161 -3.63 12.85 -2.68
CA THR A 161 -3.20 11.50 -2.27
C THR A 161 -1.70 11.26 -2.47
N ARG A 162 -0.93 12.33 -2.72
CA ARG A 162 0.50 12.25 -3.05
C ARG A 162 1.36 12.33 -1.80
N GLN A 163 2.46 11.57 -1.80
CA GLN A 163 3.50 11.62 -0.77
C GLN A 163 4.22 12.98 -0.85
N VAL A 164 4.66 13.48 0.30
CA VAL A 164 5.45 14.72 0.38
C VAL A 164 6.91 14.34 0.57
N ILE A 165 7.78 14.88 -0.28
CA ILE A 165 9.19 14.50 -0.35
C ILE A 165 10.05 15.75 -0.25
N GLY A 166 11.10 15.70 0.57
CA GLY A 166 12.12 16.74 0.66
C GLY A 166 13.44 16.26 0.07
N LEU A 167 13.98 17.03 -0.87
CA LEU A 167 15.21 16.74 -1.59
C LEU A 167 16.28 17.80 -1.32
N GLU A 168 17.53 17.39 -1.20
CA GLU A 168 18.65 18.33 -1.22
C GLU A 168 18.88 18.86 -2.64
N ALA A 169 18.96 20.19 -2.80
CA ALA A 169 18.99 20.84 -4.12
C ALA A 169 20.20 20.47 -5.00
N GLN A 170 21.36 20.17 -4.40
CA GLN A 170 22.59 19.91 -5.15
C GLN A 170 22.81 18.44 -5.49
N THR A 171 22.43 17.54 -4.58
CA THR A 171 22.75 16.10 -4.68
C THR A 171 21.53 15.25 -5.05
N HIS A 172 20.33 15.84 -5.01
CA HIS A 172 19.05 15.14 -5.05
C HIS A 172 18.97 13.98 -4.04
N LYS A 173 19.67 14.10 -2.91
CA LYS A 173 19.55 13.19 -1.78
C LYS A 173 18.18 13.37 -1.14
N LEU A 174 17.53 12.24 -0.81
CA LEU A 174 16.29 12.21 -0.08
C LEU A 174 16.57 12.54 1.39
N VAL A 175 15.87 13.54 1.91
CA VAL A 175 16.00 13.98 3.30
C VAL A 175 14.69 13.77 4.05
N ILE A 176 13.56 14.10 3.42
CA ILE A 176 12.23 13.98 4.03
C ILE A 176 11.38 13.03 3.20
N TYR A 177 10.74 12.08 3.88
CA TYR A 177 9.86 11.11 3.25
C TYR A 177 8.59 10.91 4.09
N HIS A 178 7.49 11.58 3.69
CA HIS A 178 6.24 11.58 4.45
C HIS A 178 5.10 10.91 3.67
N LYS A 179 4.32 10.06 4.37
CA LYS A 179 3.21 9.32 3.77
C LYS A 179 2.03 10.26 3.46
N ALA A 180 1.31 9.97 2.39
CA ALA A 180 0.20 10.79 1.91
C ALA A 180 -1.04 10.89 2.83
N ALA A 181 -1.10 10.15 3.95
CA ALA A 181 -2.31 10.02 4.76
C ALA A 181 -2.67 11.32 5.51
N ASP A 182 -1.66 12.07 5.95
CA ASP A 182 -1.82 13.28 6.77
C ASP A 182 -1.56 14.52 5.92
N CYS A 183 -2.56 14.92 5.15
CA CYS A 183 -2.45 16.02 4.19
C CYS A 183 -2.51 17.43 4.80
N THR A 184 -2.81 17.57 6.10
CA THR A 184 -3.14 18.86 6.72
C THR A 184 -2.00 19.45 7.54
N LYS A 185 -1.08 18.63 8.05
CA LYS A 185 0.08 19.05 8.83
C LYS A 185 1.27 18.14 8.49
N LEU A 186 2.43 18.75 8.27
CA LEU A 186 3.67 18.07 8.00
C LEU A 186 4.59 18.33 9.20
N ASP A 187 4.84 17.30 10.00
CA ASP A 187 5.74 17.39 11.15
C ASP A 187 7.13 16.94 10.71
N ILE A 188 8.11 17.85 10.77
CA ILE A 188 9.49 17.61 10.33
C ILE A 188 10.43 18.20 11.36
N ASP A 189 11.42 17.39 11.76
CA ASP A 189 12.47 17.85 12.66
C ASP A 189 13.34 18.92 12.01
N LYS A 190 13.69 19.95 12.79
CA LYS A 190 14.55 21.05 12.33
C LYS A 190 15.92 20.59 11.83
N ALA A 191 16.40 19.43 12.30
CA ALA A 191 17.67 18.82 11.90
C ALA A 191 17.75 18.53 10.39
N TYR A 192 16.62 18.33 9.71
CA TYR A 192 16.61 18.05 8.28
C TYR A 192 16.87 19.29 7.39
N PHE A 193 16.89 20.50 7.94
CA PHE A 193 17.03 21.76 7.20
C PHE A 193 18.46 22.35 7.24
N HIS A 194 19.49 21.53 7.41
CA HIS A 194 20.88 22.01 7.43
C HIS A 194 21.41 22.41 6.04
N SER A 195 20.85 21.86 4.97
CA SER A 195 21.19 22.21 3.58
C SER A 195 19.98 22.79 2.84
N GLU A 196 20.21 23.30 1.62
CA GLU A 196 19.14 23.86 0.78
C GLU A 196 18.18 22.74 0.34
N THR A 197 17.10 22.55 1.10
CA THR A 197 16.08 21.51 0.88
C THR A 197 14.89 22.03 0.09
N GLN A 198 14.49 21.31 -0.95
CA GLN A 198 13.29 21.54 -1.73
C GLN A 198 12.19 20.55 -1.33
N ILE A 199 11.06 21.07 -0.84
CA ILE A 199 9.88 20.24 -0.52
C ILE A 199 8.97 20.18 -1.74
N ARG A 200 8.65 18.96 -2.16
CA ARG A 200 7.94 18.67 -3.41
C ARG A 200 6.73 17.77 -3.17
N ARG A 201 5.64 18.09 -3.89
CA ARG A 201 4.34 17.36 -3.88
C ARG A 201 3.77 17.18 -5.29
N ASP A 202 4.37 17.86 -6.26
CA ASP A 202 4.17 17.80 -7.70
C ASP A 202 4.65 16.49 -8.34
N ILE A 203 5.27 15.60 -7.56
CA ILE A 203 5.83 14.34 -8.07
C ILE A 203 5.00 13.11 -7.70
N ARG A 204 5.04 12.11 -8.59
CA ARG A 204 4.45 10.79 -8.39
C ARG A 204 5.53 9.72 -8.41
N ASP A 205 5.44 8.79 -7.47
CA ASP A 205 6.31 7.62 -7.43
C ASP A 205 6.01 6.70 -8.63
N SER A 206 7.03 6.43 -9.43
CA SER A 206 6.92 5.58 -10.62
C SER A 206 7.02 4.09 -10.30
N GLY A 207 7.26 3.70 -9.04
CA GLY A 207 7.43 2.31 -8.61
C GLY A 207 8.76 1.68 -9.03
N ILE A 208 9.63 2.42 -9.72
CA ILE A 208 10.95 1.97 -10.16
C ILE A 208 12.00 2.41 -9.16
N ALA A 209 12.86 1.48 -8.73
CA ALA A 209 14.06 1.77 -7.95
C ALA A 209 15.30 1.14 -8.57
N ILE A 210 16.40 1.88 -8.58
CA ILE A 210 17.74 1.38 -8.89
C ILE A 210 18.43 1.11 -7.55
N CYS A 211 18.87 -0.13 -7.34
CA CYS A 211 19.35 -0.61 -6.06
C CYS A 211 20.78 -1.16 -6.18
N SER A 212 21.57 -0.90 -5.14
CA SER A 212 22.83 -1.59 -4.85
C SER A 212 22.55 -2.90 -4.12
N PRO A 213 23.39 -3.95 -4.29
CA PRO A 213 23.29 -5.18 -3.51
C PRO A 213 23.43 -4.98 -1.99
N GLN A 214 23.92 -3.82 -1.53
CA GLN A 214 23.98 -3.49 -0.09
C GLN A 214 22.60 -3.31 0.56
N ILE A 215 21.53 -3.20 -0.23
CA ILE A 215 20.17 -3.10 0.32
C ILE A 215 19.64 -4.47 0.78
N CYS A 216 20.10 -5.56 0.18
CA CYS A 216 19.55 -6.90 0.41
C CYS A 216 19.69 -7.36 1.88
N PRO A 217 20.83 -7.14 2.56
CA PRO A 217 20.95 -7.45 3.99
C PRO A 217 19.99 -6.67 4.89
N GLN A 218 19.57 -5.45 4.51
CA GLN A 218 18.60 -4.67 5.30
C GLN A 218 17.22 -5.32 5.31
N PHE A 219 16.84 -5.94 4.19
CA PHE A 219 15.63 -6.76 4.13
C PHE A 219 15.79 -8.06 4.90
N GLY A 220 16.99 -8.66 4.90
CA GLY A 220 17.29 -9.90 5.63
C GLY A 220 17.31 -9.74 7.16
N SER A 221 17.79 -8.60 7.68
CA SER A 221 17.93 -8.37 9.12
C SER A 221 16.60 -8.04 9.81
N ASN A 222 15.70 -7.35 9.10
CA ASN A 222 14.47 -6.82 9.67
C ASN A 222 13.25 -7.50 9.04
N PRO A 223 12.61 -8.45 9.76
CA PRO A 223 11.45 -9.20 9.26
C PRO A 223 10.19 -8.32 9.07
N ASP A 224 10.13 -7.15 9.70
CA ASP A 224 8.97 -6.26 9.68
C ASP A 224 8.86 -5.40 8.40
N PHE A 225 9.89 -5.40 7.54
CA PHE A 225 9.86 -4.63 6.31
C PHE A 225 9.04 -5.33 5.22
N GLU A 226 7.84 -4.79 4.95
CA GLU A 226 6.94 -5.34 3.93
C GLU A 226 7.15 -4.68 2.55
N GLN A 227 7.33 -3.36 2.53
CA GLN A 227 7.43 -2.56 1.30
C GLN A 227 8.77 -1.84 1.20
N ARG A 228 9.12 -1.43 -0.03
CA ARG A 228 10.31 -0.59 -0.28
C ARG A 228 10.31 0.70 0.57
N ASP A 229 9.13 1.28 0.74
CA ASP A 229 8.94 2.54 1.47
C ASP A 229 9.20 2.42 2.98
N ASP A 230 9.18 1.20 3.55
CA ASP A 230 9.56 0.96 4.96
C ASP A 230 11.08 1.08 5.12
N VAL A 231 11.83 0.47 4.19
CA VAL A 231 13.30 0.54 4.19
C VAL A 231 13.79 1.96 3.94
N VAL A 232 13.14 2.70 3.05
CA VAL A 232 13.46 4.12 2.84
C VAL A 232 13.28 4.93 4.12
N ARG A 233 12.22 4.68 4.89
CA ARG A 233 11.99 5.35 6.18
C ARG A 233 13.02 4.97 7.22
N GLU A 234 13.39 3.70 7.30
CA GLU A 234 14.43 3.23 8.21
C GLU A 234 15.78 3.88 7.91
N ILE A 235 16.18 3.92 6.63
CA ILE A 235 17.46 4.51 6.22
C ILE A 235 17.52 5.99 6.60
N LEU A 236 16.41 6.72 6.48
CA LEU A 236 16.33 8.12 6.85
C LEU A 236 16.33 8.33 8.37
N ALA A 237 15.63 7.47 9.12
CA ALA A 237 15.58 7.56 10.58
C ALA A 237 16.92 7.22 11.23
N ASN A 238 17.65 6.25 10.67
CA ASN A 238 18.91 5.71 11.20
C ASN A 238 20.12 6.05 10.33
N GLU A 239 20.14 7.24 9.72
CA GLU A 239 21.21 7.66 8.80
C GLU A 239 22.60 7.60 9.48
N GLU A 240 22.69 8.01 10.74
CA GLU A 240 23.95 8.04 11.51
C GLU A 240 24.56 6.65 11.75
N VAL A 241 23.71 5.61 11.82
CA VAL A 241 24.14 4.25 12.17
C VAL A 241 24.36 3.42 10.91
N LEU A 242 23.44 3.53 9.95
CA LEU A 242 23.46 2.73 8.73
C LEU A 242 24.46 3.27 7.71
N CYS A 243 24.72 4.59 7.72
CA CYS A 243 25.55 5.27 6.73
C CYS A 243 25.13 4.90 5.29
N GLN A 244 23.83 4.93 5.01
CA GLN A 244 23.27 4.63 3.69
C GLN A 244 22.51 5.84 3.16
N ASN A 245 22.65 6.14 1.88
CA ASN A 245 22.01 7.27 1.23
C ASN A 245 21.03 6.82 0.14
N VAL A 246 19.87 7.48 0.12
CA VAL A 246 18.85 7.34 -0.92
C VAL A 246 18.79 8.62 -1.74
N HIS A 247 18.79 8.49 -3.07
CA HIS A 247 18.63 9.61 -4.00
C HIS A 247 17.31 9.53 -4.75
N VAL A 248 16.83 10.66 -5.26
CA VAL A 248 15.63 10.72 -6.11
C VAL A 248 15.99 11.33 -7.45
N GLU A 249 15.61 10.66 -8.53
CA GLU A 249 15.71 11.18 -9.89
C GLU A 249 14.32 11.44 -10.44
N ILE A 250 14.13 12.64 -10.99
CA ILE A 250 12.83 13.04 -11.55
C ILE A 250 12.93 12.98 -13.07
N LEU A 251 12.04 12.21 -13.67
CA LEU A 251 11.92 12.09 -15.11
C LEU A 251 11.36 13.36 -15.72
N ALA A 252 11.82 13.69 -16.92
CA ALA A 252 11.29 14.81 -17.69
C ALA A 252 9.78 14.62 -17.97
N PRO A 253 8.98 15.69 -18.06
CA PRO A 253 7.54 15.62 -18.28
C PRO A 253 7.10 14.85 -19.53
N ALA A 254 7.99 14.71 -20.52
CA ALA A 254 7.73 13.96 -21.75
C ALA A 254 7.82 12.44 -21.58
N VAL A 255 8.47 11.96 -20.51
CA VAL A 255 8.67 10.54 -20.26
C VAL A 255 7.51 10.02 -19.41
N PHE A 256 6.87 8.96 -19.88
CA PHE A 256 5.80 8.30 -19.15
C PHE A 256 6.39 7.19 -18.27
N ALA A 257 6.23 7.29 -16.95
CA ALA A 257 6.45 6.17 -16.04
C ALA A 257 5.27 6.04 -15.06
N TRP A 258 4.80 4.81 -14.88
CA TRP A 258 3.58 4.53 -14.12
C TRP A 258 3.65 3.15 -13.48
N THR A 259 3.21 3.05 -12.22
CA THR A 259 2.95 1.76 -11.56
C THR A 259 1.53 1.73 -11.04
N ILE A 260 0.91 0.57 -11.23
CA ILE A 260 -0.44 0.32 -10.74
C ILE A 260 -0.37 -0.06 -9.26
N LYS A 261 -0.98 0.77 -8.41
CA LYS A 261 -1.04 0.58 -6.95
C LYS A 261 -2.46 0.35 -6.43
N ASP A 262 -3.44 1.01 -7.07
CA ASP A 262 -4.86 0.97 -6.73
C ASP A 262 -5.73 0.88 -8.01
N PHE A 263 -7.03 0.60 -7.87
CA PHE A 263 -7.98 0.55 -9.00
C PHE A 263 -8.06 1.86 -9.81
N GLU A 264 -7.92 3.02 -9.16
CA GLU A 264 -7.89 4.31 -9.85
C GLU A 264 -6.66 4.43 -10.76
N THR A 265 -5.49 4.05 -10.23
CA THR A 265 -4.25 4.03 -11.01
C THR A 265 -4.28 3.01 -12.15
N TYR A 266 -5.04 1.93 -11.98
CA TYR A 266 -5.27 0.91 -13.00
C TYR A 266 -6.14 1.42 -14.16
N LEU A 267 -7.28 2.05 -13.84
CA LEU A 267 -8.12 2.72 -14.85
C LEU A 267 -7.35 3.83 -15.58
N ALA A 268 -6.59 4.63 -14.83
CA ALA A 268 -5.76 5.69 -15.39
C ALA A 268 -4.69 5.12 -16.34
N ALA A 269 -3.98 4.05 -15.94
CA ALA A 269 -2.99 3.37 -16.79
C ALA A 269 -3.61 2.91 -18.12
N ASN A 270 -4.80 2.30 -18.08
CA ASN A 270 -5.51 1.87 -19.28
C ASN A 270 -5.78 3.05 -20.23
N ARG A 271 -6.27 4.16 -19.68
CA ARG A 271 -6.52 5.38 -20.45
C ARG A 271 -5.23 5.92 -21.08
N PHE A 272 -4.14 5.99 -20.33
CA PHE A 272 -2.87 6.53 -20.83
C PHE A 272 -2.28 5.67 -21.96
N ILE A 273 -2.35 4.35 -21.83
CA ILE A 273 -1.90 3.41 -22.87
C ILE A 273 -2.74 3.54 -24.14
N LEU A 274 -4.07 3.56 -24.02
CA LEU A 274 -4.95 3.72 -25.17
C LEU A 274 -4.75 5.08 -25.87
N GLN A 275 -4.44 6.11 -25.08
CA GLN A 275 -4.09 7.45 -25.57
C GLN A 275 -2.66 7.55 -26.13
N ARG A 276 -1.84 6.50 -26.06
CA ARG A 276 -0.44 6.43 -26.54
C ARG A 276 0.56 7.30 -25.78
N TRP A 277 0.29 7.65 -24.52
CA TRP A 277 1.28 8.33 -23.67
C TRP A 277 2.49 7.44 -23.38
N SER A 278 2.28 6.12 -23.34
CA SER A 278 3.33 5.13 -23.09
C SER A 278 4.08 4.67 -24.35
N PHE A 279 3.98 5.38 -25.49
CA PHE A 279 4.68 4.98 -26.71
C PHE A 279 6.19 4.82 -26.43
N PRO A 280 6.82 3.70 -26.81
CA PRO A 280 6.38 2.66 -27.75
C PRO A 280 5.58 1.49 -27.17
N LEU A 281 5.35 1.45 -25.85
CA LEU A 281 4.58 0.42 -25.15
C LEU A 281 3.07 0.64 -25.30
N VAL A 282 2.57 0.37 -26.50
CA VAL A 282 1.17 0.52 -26.88
C VAL A 282 0.66 -0.79 -27.49
N PRO A 283 -0.66 -1.06 -27.50
CA PRO A 283 -1.18 -2.36 -27.94
C PRO A 283 -0.80 -2.75 -29.38
N ASP A 284 -0.55 -1.77 -30.26
CA ASP A 284 -0.05 -1.97 -31.63
C ASP A 284 1.47 -2.13 -31.72
N GLY A 285 2.21 -1.75 -30.68
CA GLY A 285 3.68 -1.78 -30.62
C GLY A 285 4.26 -2.99 -29.88
N LEU A 286 3.45 -3.75 -29.15
CA LEU A 286 3.90 -4.94 -28.42
C LEU A 286 4.27 -6.06 -29.40
N SER A 287 5.55 -6.46 -29.42
CA SER A 287 6.06 -7.48 -30.32
C SER A 287 6.11 -8.86 -29.66
N ILE A 288 4.97 -9.34 -29.16
CA ILE A 288 4.84 -10.58 -28.38
C ILE A 288 3.93 -11.55 -29.11
N SER A 289 4.33 -12.83 -29.20
CA SER A 289 3.58 -13.89 -29.88
C SER A 289 2.23 -14.22 -29.22
N SER A 290 2.16 -14.14 -27.90
CA SER A 290 0.93 -14.39 -27.13
C SER A 290 -0.09 -13.25 -27.17
N VAL A 291 0.26 -12.08 -27.72
CA VAL A 291 -0.63 -10.93 -27.81
C VAL A 291 -1.19 -10.84 -29.22
N THR A 292 -2.52 -10.73 -29.32
CA THR A 292 -3.20 -10.50 -30.60
C THR A 292 -2.72 -9.17 -31.19
N ARG A 293 -2.14 -9.23 -32.39
CA ARG A 293 -1.72 -8.01 -33.09
C ARG A 293 -2.92 -7.11 -33.35
N CYS A 294 -2.79 -5.87 -32.94
CA CYS A 294 -3.80 -4.85 -33.11
C CYS A 294 -3.34 -3.79 -34.11
N VAL A 295 -4.28 -3.25 -34.90
CA VAL A 295 -4.06 -2.05 -35.71
C VAL A 295 -4.79 -0.88 -35.08
N CYS A 296 -4.10 0.25 -34.97
CA CYS A 296 -4.67 1.50 -34.50
C CYS A 296 -5.33 2.27 -35.66
N ARG A 297 -6.63 2.52 -35.57
CA ARG A 297 -7.44 3.33 -36.49
C ARG A 297 -7.62 4.76 -35.98
N LYS A 298 -8.20 5.64 -36.81
CA LYS A 298 -8.54 7.02 -36.45
C LYS A 298 -9.37 7.05 -35.16
N GLY A 299 -9.08 8.00 -34.28
CA GLY A 299 -9.68 8.06 -32.95
C GLY A 299 -9.01 7.15 -31.91
N LYS A 300 -7.84 6.57 -32.23
CA LYS A 300 -7.12 5.64 -31.34
C LYS A 300 -7.99 4.42 -30.99
N VAL A 301 -8.58 3.84 -32.03
CA VAL A 301 -9.40 2.62 -31.94
C VAL A 301 -8.54 1.43 -32.35
N TYR A 302 -8.32 0.49 -31.45
CA TYR A 302 -7.50 -0.69 -31.67
C TYR A 302 -8.39 -1.87 -32.01
N VAL A 303 -8.13 -2.48 -33.17
CA VAL A 303 -8.89 -3.64 -33.69
C VAL A 303 -7.91 -4.76 -34.03
N PRO A 304 -8.22 -6.02 -33.70
CA PRO A 304 -7.36 -7.16 -34.02
C PRO A 304 -7.25 -7.35 -35.55
N VAL A 305 -6.06 -7.74 -36.01
CA VAL A 305 -5.74 -7.83 -37.45
C VAL A 305 -6.16 -9.16 -38.08
N GLU A 306 -6.33 -10.22 -37.30
CA GLU A 306 -6.57 -11.55 -37.86
C GLU A 306 -8.00 -11.73 -38.37
N ASN A 307 -8.14 -12.01 -39.67
CA ASN A 307 -9.42 -12.12 -40.40
C ASN A 307 -10.42 -13.14 -39.81
N HIS A 308 -9.96 -14.18 -39.10
CA HIS A 308 -10.81 -15.18 -38.42
C HIS A 308 -11.14 -14.82 -36.97
N GLN A 309 -10.61 -13.71 -36.47
CA GLN A 309 -10.80 -13.22 -35.11
C GLN A 309 -11.33 -11.78 -35.07
N ALA A 310 -11.75 -11.23 -36.22
CA ALA A 310 -12.25 -9.87 -36.30
C ALA A 310 -13.52 -9.69 -35.45
N ALA A 311 -13.60 -8.56 -34.74
CA ALA A 311 -14.81 -8.20 -34.01
C ALA A 311 -15.97 -7.96 -35.00
N ALA A 312 -17.12 -8.58 -34.74
CA ALA A 312 -18.35 -8.35 -35.48
C ALA A 312 -19.02 -7.07 -34.96
N ILE A 313 -18.82 -5.97 -35.68
CA ILE A 313 -19.37 -4.66 -35.33
C ILE A 313 -20.56 -4.37 -36.25
N ASP A 314 -21.72 -4.13 -35.64
CA ASP A 314 -22.95 -3.78 -36.35
C ASP A 314 -22.90 -2.34 -36.91
N ARG A 315 -23.66 -2.06 -37.97
CA ARG A 315 -23.57 -0.79 -38.71
C ARG A 315 -23.93 0.45 -37.88
N ASP A 316 -24.85 0.29 -36.93
CA ASP A 316 -25.34 1.35 -36.08
C ASP A 316 -24.57 1.48 -34.76
N ALA A 317 -23.51 0.69 -34.56
CA ALA A 317 -22.68 0.78 -33.35
C ALA A 317 -21.73 2.00 -33.42
N ILE A 318 -21.64 2.75 -32.33
CA ILE A 318 -20.84 3.96 -32.21
C ILE A 318 -19.61 3.66 -31.37
N ILE A 319 -18.48 3.41 -32.03
CA ILE A 319 -17.18 3.28 -31.37
C ILE A 319 -16.50 4.65 -31.40
N GLN A 320 -16.33 5.25 -30.22
CA GLN A 320 -15.71 6.56 -30.05
C GLN A 320 -14.18 6.43 -29.89
N SER A 321 -13.54 7.43 -29.26
CA SER A 321 -12.09 7.48 -29.12
C SER A 321 -11.54 6.63 -27.97
N ASN A 322 -10.28 6.21 -28.12
CA ASN A 322 -9.51 5.45 -27.12
C ASN A 322 -10.19 4.14 -26.73
N VAL A 323 -10.52 3.30 -27.71
CA VAL A 323 -11.19 2.01 -27.49
C VAL A 323 -10.33 0.88 -28.03
N ILE A 324 -10.17 -0.20 -27.28
CA ILE A 324 -9.61 -1.45 -27.79
C ILE A 324 -10.68 -2.54 -27.77
N LEU A 325 -10.81 -3.25 -28.89
CA LEU A 325 -11.70 -4.40 -29.03
C LEU A 325 -10.86 -5.67 -29.09
N GLY A 326 -11.26 -6.69 -28.34
CA GLY A 326 -10.65 -8.01 -28.36
C GLY A 326 -11.05 -8.81 -29.59
N SER A 327 -10.41 -9.96 -29.73
CA SER A 327 -10.74 -10.96 -30.74
C SER A 327 -12.14 -11.50 -30.53
N LYS A 328 -12.89 -11.71 -31.63
CA LYS A 328 -14.23 -12.32 -31.64
C LYS A 328 -15.25 -11.61 -30.75
N CYS A 329 -15.09 -10.30 -30.54
CA CYS A 329 -16.11 -9.51 -29.86
C CYS A 329 -17.29 -9.23 -30.79
N GLU A 330 -18.51 -9.24 -30.26
CA GLU A 330 -19.72 -8.86 -30.96
C GLU A 330 -20.26 -7.55 -30.37
N VAL A 331 -20.40 -6.53 -31.20
CA VAL A 331 -20.95 -5.22 -30.80
C VAL A 331 -22.21 -4.96 -31.61
N LYS A 332 -23.37 -5.00 -30.97
CA LYS A 332 -24.68 -4.85 -31.64
C LYS A 332 -25.08 -3.38 -31.85
N SER A 333 -26.14 -3.19 -32.64
CA SER A 333 -26.73 -1.89 -32.99
C SER A 333 -26.91 -0.93 -31.80
N LYS A 334 -26.61 0.36 -32.02
CA LYS A 334 -26.79 1.47 -31.07
C LYS A 334 -25.98 1.37 -29.77
N ALA A 335 -25.02 0.46 -29.67
CA ALA A 335 -24.05 0.48 -28.58
C ALA A 335 -23.10 1.67 -28.72
N SER A 336 -22.76 2.34 -27.62
CA SER A 336 -21.81 3.46 -27.57
C SER A 336 -20.66 3.14 -26.64
N ILE A 337 -19.44 3.08 -27.16
CA ILE A 337 -18.23 2.70 -26.40
C ILE A 337 -17.20 3.82 -26.48
N LYS A 338 -16.66 4.24 -25.33
CA LYS A 338 -15.66 5.32 -25.21
C LYS A 338 -14.62 5.02 -24.13
N ASN A 339 -13.35 5.36 -24.37
CA ASN A 339 -12.26 5.27 -23.37
C ASN A 339 -12.15 3.89 -22.68
N SER A 340 -12.55 2.81 -23.35
CA SER A 340 -12.76 1.51 -22.71
C SER A 340 -11.96 0.40 -23.39
N ALA A 341 -11.55 -0.59 -22.60
CA ALA A 341 -10.93 -1.81 -23.09
C ALA A 341 -11.92 -2.97 -23.02
N ILE A 342 -12.16 -3.62 -24.14
CA ILE A 342 -13.07 -4.77 -24.26
C ILE A 342 -12.24 -6.01 -24.57
N GLY A 343 -12.19 -6.98 -23.64
CA GLY A 343 -11.47 -8.24 -23.81
C GLY A 343 -12.08 -9.18 -24.85
N ASP A 344 -11.39 -10.29 -25.12
CA ASP A 344 -11.77 -11.25 -26.16
C ASP A 344 -13.10 -11.98 -25.88
N ASN A 345 -13.78 -12.40 -26.94
CA ASN A 345 -15.07 -13.12 -26.94
C ASN A 345 -16.17 -12.42 -26.13
N CYS A 346 -16.17 -11.08 -26.08
CA CYS A 346 -17.23 -10.33 -25.40
C CYS A 346 -18.43 -10.09 -26.32
N VAL A 347 -19.63 -10.11 -25.74
CA VAL A 347 -20.89 -9.80 -26.44
C VAL A 347 -21.51 -8.56 -25.80
N ILE A 348 -21.61 -7.49 -26.58
CA ILE A 348 -22.20 -6.21 -26.18
C ILE A 348 -23.51 -6.03 -26.95
N ASP A 349 -24.62 -6.10 -26.23
CA ASP A 349 -25.97 -6.08 -26.79
C ASP A 349 -26.48 -4.65 -27.07
N CYS A 350 -27.66 -4.55 -27.68
CA CYS A 350 -28.19 -3.30 -28.23
C CYS A 350 -28.40 -2.19 -27.17
N ASN A 351 -28.28 -0.92 -27.58
CA ASN A 351 -28.50 0.27 -26.74
C ASN A 351 -27.64 0.35 -25.46
N THR A 352 -26.47 -0.30 -25.46
CA THR A 352 -25.56 -0.31 -24.29
C THR A 352 -24.60 0.88 -24.34
N THR A 353 -24.37 1.54 -23.20
CA THR A 353 -23.40 2.64 -23.07
C THR A 353 -22.25 2.24 -22.15
N ILE A 354 -21.02 2.35 -22.63
CA ILE A 354 -19.80 1.99 -21.90
C ILE A 354 -18.82 3.16 -21.95
N ASP A 355 -18.47 3.72 -20.80
CA ASP A 355 -17.51 4.81 -20.68
C ASP A 355 -16.47 4.56 -19.59
N ASN A 356 -15.20 4.65 -19.98
CA ASN A 356 -14.04 4.50 -19.10
C ASN A 356 -14.05 3.18 -18.30
N CYS A 357 -14.32 2.05 -18.97
CA CYS A 357 -14.38 0.73 -18.36
C CYS A 357 -13.27 -0.20 -18.85
N ILE A 358 -12.86 -1.11 -17.98
CA ILE A 358 -12.01 -2.26 -18.36
C ILE A 358 -12.88 -3.51 -18.25
N ILE A 359 -13.10 -4.18 -19.37
CA ILE A 359 -13.92 -5.38 -19.48
C ILE A 359 -13.00 -6.55 -19.85
N GLY A 360 -13.03 -7.59 -19.01
CA GLY A 360 -12.26 -8.82 -19.19
C GLY A 360 -12.77 -9.69 -20.34
N ARG A 361 -12.30 -10.93 -20.40
CA ARG A 361 -12.62 -11.91 -21.45
C ARG A 361 -13.95 -12.62 -21.18
N ASN A 362 -14.61 -13.05 -22.25
CA ASN A 362 -15.87 -13.81 -22.22
C ASN A 362 -17.00 -13.11 -21.44
N VAL A 363 -17.07 -11.78 -21.49
CA VAL A 363 -18.11 -11.00 -20.81
C VAL A 363 -19.33 -10.83 -21.71
N THR A 364 -20.52 -11.06 -21.17
CA THR A 364 -21.79 -10.81 -21.87
C THR A 364 -22.52 -9.66 -21.20
N ILE A 365 -22.83 -8.60 -21.96
CA ILE A 365 -23.57 -7.42 -21.51
C ILE A 365 -24.90 -7.37 -22.23
N GLY A 366 -26.00 -7.44 -21.49
CA GLY A 366 -27.36 -7.41 -22.01
C GLY A 366 -27.81 -6.02 -22.50
N SER A 367 -28.93 -5.99 -23.22
CA SER A 367 -29.45 -4.76 -23.85
C SER A 367 -29.72 -3.65 -22.83
N GLY A 368 -29.47 -2.40 -23.23
CA GLY A 368 -29.82 -1.21 -22.44
C GLY A 368 -28.99 -0.99 -21.17
N CYS A 369 -27.81 -1.63 -21.06
CA CYS A 369 -26.97 -1.44 -19.89
C CYS A 369 -26.18 -0.11 -19.94
N VAL A 370 -25.90 0.47 -18.78
CA VAL A 370 -25.05 1.64 -18.63
C VAL A 370 -23.90 1.32 -17.69
N LEU A 371 -22.68 1.47 -18.19
CA LEU A 371 -21.45 1.17 -17.47
C LEU A 371 -20.53 2.39 -17.49
N GLN A 372 -20.11 2.82 -16.31
CA GLN A 372 -19.24 3.99 -16.16
C GLN A 372 -18.11 3.69 -15.17
N HIS A 373 -16.87 4.05 -15.52
CA HIS A 373 -15.72 4.08 -14.60
C HIS A 373 -15.58 2.80 -13.75
N SER A 374 -15.75 1.64 -14.38
CA SER A 374 -15.89 0.35 -13.67
C SER A 374 -15.01 -0.73 -14.29
N ILE A 375 -14.64 -1.70 -13.44
CA ILE A 375 -13.78 -2.82 -13.82
C ILE A 375 -14.61 -4.09 -13.76
N ILE A 376 -14.60 -4.85 -14.85
CA ILE A 376 -15.34 -6.11 -14.99
C ILE A 376 -14.33 -7.20 -15.31
N ALA A 377 -14.24 -8.21 -14.44
CA ALA A 377 -13.34 -9.34 -14.61
C ALA A 377 -13.84 -10.34 -15.66
N ASP A 378 -13.07 -11.41 -15.84
CA ASP A 378 -13.34 -12.45 -16.83
C ASP A 378 -14.61 -13.28 -16.49
N ASN A 379 -15.33 -13.72 -17.53
CA ASN A 379 -16.51 -14.58 -17.49
C ASN A 379 -17.72 -13.99 -16.73
N VAL A 380 -17.88 -12.66 -16.74
CA VAL A 380 -19.02 -11.98 -16.12
C VAL A 380 -20.22 -11.92 -17.07
N LYS A 381 -21.43 -12.09 -16.52
CA LYS A 381 -22.70 -11.95 -17.24
C LYS A 381 -23.53 -10.83 -16.62
N ILE A 382 -23.92 -9.84 -17.42
CA ILE A 382 -24.73 -8.71 -17.00
C ILE A 382 -26.06 -8.79 -17.73
N GLY A 383 -27.16 -8.92 -16.99
CA GLY A 383 -28.52 -8.94 -17.54
C GLY A 383 -28.92 -7.62 -18.21
N ALA A 384 -30.02 -7.63 -18.96
CA ALA A 384 -30.53 -6.43 -19.63
C ALA A 384 -30.97 -5.35 -18.60
N GLY A 385 -30.89 -4.08 -18.98
CA GLY A 385 -31.34 -2.95 -18.16
C GLY A 385 -30.48 -2.64 -16.93
N CYS A 386 -29.28 -3.23 -16.81
CA CYS A 386 -28.44 -2.98 -15.64
C CYS A 386 -27.77 -1.60 -15.67
N THR A 387 -27.70 -0.95 -14.51
CA THR A 387 -26.95 0.30 -14.34
C THR A 387 -25.80 0.08 -13.37
N ILE A 388 -24.57 0.16 -13.88
CA ILE A 388 -23.34 0.03 -13.10
C ILE A 388 -22.76 1.43 -12.91
N ALA A 389 -22.93 1.94 -11.69
CA ALA A 389 -22.45 3.26 -11.30
C ALA A 389 -20.89 3.33 -11.29
N PRO A 390 -20.31 4.54 -11.27
CA PRO A 390 -18.86 4.73 -11.20
C PRO A 390 -18.19 3.98 -10.05
N ARG A 391 -16.95 3.52 -10.30
CA ARG A 391 -16.09 2.86 -9.33
C ARG A 391 -16.62 1.50 -8.85
N CYS A 392 -17.36 0.78 -9.69
CA CYS A 392 -17.75 -0.58 -9.37
C CYS A 392 -16.70 -1.60 -9.84
N VAL A 393 -16.53 -2.68 -9.09
CA VAL A 393 -15.68 -3.82 -9.45
C VAL A 393 -16.51 -5.09 -9.44
N LEU A 394 -16.60 -5.77 -10.58
CA LEU A 394 -17.22 -7.08 -10.70
C LEU A 394 -16.13 -8.15 -10.82
N GLY A 395 -16.03 -9.01 -9.82
CA GLY A 395 -15.11 -10.15 -9.79
C GLY A 395 -15.46 -11.23 -10.81
N ALA A 396 -14.55 -12.18 -10.99
CA ALA A 396 -14.69 -13.20 -12.03
C ALA A 396 -15.93 -14.08 -11.80
N LYS A 397 -16.55 -14.54 -12.90
CA LYS A 397 -17.71 -15.45 -12.89
C LYS A 397 -18.99 -14.88 -12.24
N VAL A 398 -19.06 -13.57 -11.96
CA VAL A 398 -20.27 -12.92 -11.42
C VAL A 398 -21.38 -12.90 -12.48
N SER A 399 -22.62 -13.17 -12.05
CA SER A 399 -23.81 -13.05 -12.89
C SER A 399 -24.81 -12.10 -12.24
N LEU A 400 -25.08 -10.96 -12.89
CA LEU A 400 -26.06 -9.98 -12.46
C LEU A 400 -27.39 -10.21 -13.20
N PRO A 401 -28.54 -10.29 -12.50
CA PRO A 401 -29.83 -10.40 -13.14
C PRO A 401 -30.24 -9.09 -13.81
N ALA A 402 -31.25 -9.18 -14.69
CA ALA A 402 -31.81 -8.01 -15.36
C ALA A 402 -32.34 -6.96 -14.37
N ASP A 403 -32.36 -5.70 -14.79
CA ASP A 403 -32.86 -4.54 -14.05
C ASP A 403 -32.14 -4.28 -12.70
N THR A 404 -30.88 -4.70 -12.57
CA THR A 404 -30.07 -4.47 -11.37
C THR A 404 -29.34 -3.13 -11.45
N SER A 405 -29.42 -2.33 -10.39
CA SER A 405 -28.67 -1.07 -10.25
C SER A 405 -27.67 -1.13 -9.10
N LEU A 406 -26.40 -0.85 -9.41
CA LEU A 406 -25.31 -0.86 -8.44
C LEU A 406 -24.98 0.54 -7.96
N GLN A 407 -24.74 0.67 -6.65
CA GLN A 407 -24.31 1.93 -6.05
C GLN A 407 -22.83 2.22 -6.36
N PRO A 408 -22.40 3.48 -6.44
CA PRO A 408 -21.00 3.83 -6.67
C PRO A 408 -20.07 3.16 -5.64
N GLY A 409 -18.93 2.64 -6.09
CA GLY A 409 -17.99 1.96 -5.19
C GLY A 409 -18.36 0.52 -4.82
N ALA A 410 -19.41 -0.06 -5.43
CA ALA A 410 -19.81 -1.43 -5.12
C ALA A 410 -18.80 -2.46 -5.66
N ILE A 411 -18.43 -3.41 -4.81
CA ILE A 411 -17.60 -4.56 -5.20
C ILE A 411 -18.40 -5.84 -5.03
N ILE A 412 -18.53 -6.59 -6.12
CA ILE A 412 -19.33 -7.81 -6.17
C ILE A 412 -18.45 -8.95 -6.65
N CYS A 413 -18.40 -10.04 -5.87
CA CYS A 413 -17.65 -11.25 -6.21
C CYS A 413 -18.57 -12.46 -6.16
N ALA A 414 -18.28 -13.49 -6.95
CA ALA A 414 -19.06 -14.73 -6.96
C ALA A 414 -18.86 -15.57 -5.70
N THR A 415 -17.68 -15.49 -5.08
CA THR A 415 -17.30 -16.24 -3.88
C THR A 415 -17.29 -15.35 -2.64
N LYS A 416 -17.36 -15.97 -1.47
CA LYS A 416 -17.03 -15.32 -0.20
C LYS A 416 -15.53 -15.05 -0.12
N PRO A 417 -15.09 -14.03 0.64
CA PRO A 417 -13.66 -13.84 0.91
C PRO A 417 -13.09 -15.12 1.56
N PRO A 418 -11.82 -15.45 1.28
CA PRO A 418 -11.13 -16.56 1.92
C PRO A 418 -11.24 -16.46 3.45
N ALA A 419 -11.35 -17.60 4.14
CA ALA A 419 -11.47 -17.62 5.60
C ALA A 419 -10.24 -17.02 6.31
N ASP A 420 -9.10 -17.02 5.62
CA ASP A 420 -7.81 -16.55 6.13
C ASP A 420 -7.66 -15.01 6.07
N GLU A 421 -8.60 -14.31 5.41
CA GLU A 421 -8.56 -12.85 5.27
C GLU A 421 -9.59 -12.17 6.18
N GLU A 422 -9.21 -11.93 7.43
CA GLU A 422 -10.07 -11.28 8.43
C GLU A 422 -10.45 -9.83 8.09
N ASP A 423 -9.77 -9.20 7.14
CA ASP A 423 -9.99 -7.79 6.75
C ASP A 423 -11.28 -7.56 5.96
N PHE A 424 -11.89 -8.63 5.43
CA PHE A 424 -13.08 -8.53 4.60
C PHE A 424 -14.35 -8.95 5.34
N THR A 425 -15.44 -8.28 5.00
CA THR A 425 -16.80 -8.70 5.32
C THR A 425 -17.58 -8.90 4.04
N SER A 426 -18.49 -9.87 4.02
CA SER A 426 -19.30 -10.18 2.84
C SER A 426 -20.79 -10.14 3.17
N ILE A 427 -21.55 -9.42 2.37
CA ILE A 427 -23.01 -9.37 2.45
C ILE A 427 -23.58 -10.12 1.24
N PRO A 428 -24.49 -11.09 1.42
CA PRO A 428 -25.16 -11.73 0.28
C PRO A 428 -25.84 -10.70 -0.61
N PHE A 429 -25.59 -10.77 -1.92
CA PHE A 429 -26.15 -9.88 -2.92
C PHE A 429 -26.52 -10.67 -4.17
N ILE A 430 -27.81 -11.03 -4.29
CA ILE A 430 -28.45 -11.63 -5.46
C ILE A 430 -27.57 -12.66 -6.20
N GLY A 431 -27.35 -13.82 -5.58
CA GLY A 431 -26.54 -14.90 -6.17
C GLY A 431 -25.03 -14.66 -6.18
N ALA A 432 -24.58 -13.53 -5.64
CA ALA A 432 -23.18 -13.15 -5.43
C ALA A 432 -22.98 -12.60 -4.00
N PHE A 433 -21.78 -12.11 -3.72
CA PHE A 433 -21.42 -11.50 -2.44
C PHE A 433 -20.86 -10.10 -2.67
N ARG A 434 -21.38 -9.13 -1.94
CA ARG A 434 -20.81 -7.80 -1.87
C ARG A 434 -19.69 -7.81 -0.84
N TRP A 435 -18.47 -7.47 -1.26
CA TRP A 435 -17.32 -7.40 -0.36
C TRP A 435 -17.15 -5.98 0.17
N THR A 436 -16.86 -5.87 1.47
CA THR A 436 -16.58 -4.61 2.17
C THR A 436 -15.34 -4.78 3.02
N LEU A 437 -14.44 -3.80 2.96
CA LEU A 437 -13.21 -3.78 3.75
C LEU A 437 -13.54 -3.25 5.16
N LYS A 438 -13.03 -3.91 6.22
CA LYS A 438 -13.20 -3.44 7.60
C LYS A 438 -12.39 -2.17 7.88
N THR A 439 -11.28 -1.97 7.16
CA THR A 439 -10.43 -0.80 7.27
C THR A 439 -11.09 0.43 6.67
N SER A 440 -10.98 1.58 7.35
CA SER A 440 -11.66 2.85 7.06
C SER A 440 -11.31 3.52 5.72
N GLY A 441 -10.42 2.93 4.91
CA GLY A 441 -9.95 3.49 3.65
C GLY A 441 -10.75 3.09 2.39
N GLY A 442 -11.68 2.13 2.50
CA GLY A 442 -12.41 1.59 1.34
C GLY A 442 -11.48 0.94 0.30
N PHE A 443 -12.06 0.46 -0.81
CA PHE A 443 -11.31 -0.13 -1.93
C PHE A 443 -10.80 0.89 -2.94
N TRP A 444 -11.42 2.07 -2.98
CA TRP A 444 -11.04 3.16 -3.85
C TRP A 444 -10.45 4.27 -2.98
N PRO A 445 -9.37 4.93 -3.43
CA PRO A 445 -8.83 6.09 -2.72
C PRO A 445 -9.95 7.09 -2.43
N ASP A 446 -10.11 7.47 -1.16
CA ASP A 446 -11.32 8.10 -0.66
C ASP A 446 -11.59 9.47 -1.33
N ALA A 447 -12.50 9.49 -2.30
CA ALA A 447 -12.91 10.71 -3.00
C ALA A 447 -13.75 11.65 -2.11
N ASN A 448 -14.21 11.23 -0.93
CA ASN A 448 -15.02 12.08 -0.05
C ASN A 448 -14.21 13.18 0.65
N LYS A 449 -12.87 13.06 0.74
CA LYS A 449 -12.02 14.21 1.08
C LYS A 449 -11.93 15.24 -0.06
N ARG A 450 -12.14 14.85 -1.33
CA ARG A 450 -12.05 15.77 -2.49
C ARG A 450 -13.19 16.81 -2.54
N LYS A 451 -14.37 16.54 -1.95
CA LYS A 451 -15.50 17.50 -1.90
C LYS A 451 -15.46 18.45 -0.70
N ARG A 452 -14.96 18.02 0.47
CA ARG A 452 -14.88 18.89 1.66
C ARG A 452 -13.93 20.08 1.49
N GLY A 453 -12.94 19.98 0.60
CA GLY A 453 -12.02 21.09 0.30
C GLY A 453 -12.57 22.17 -0.65
N MET A 454 -13.71 21.93 -1.32
CA MET A 454 -14.27 22.87 -2.31
C MET A 454 -15.52 23.61 -1.79
N SER A 455 -16.15 23.13 -0.71
CA SER A 455 -17.39 23.72 -0.18
C SER A 455 -17.19 24.78 0.91
N GLU A 456 -15.95 25.11 1.30
CA GLU A 456 -15.64 26.14 2.31
C GLU A 456 -14.98 27.40 1.74
N ILE A 457 -14.93 27.56 0.40
CA ILE A 457 -14.43 28.78 -0.26
C ILE A 457 -15.57 29.40 -1.09
N SER A 458 -16.62 29.85 -0.42
CA SER A 458 -17.62 30.77 -1.00
C SER A 458 -18.57 31.26 0.10
N ALA A 459 -18.14 32.27 0.84
CA ALA A 459 -18.94 33.39 1.37
C ALA A 459 -18.17 34.03 2.53
N GLY A 460 -17.36 35.02 2.21
CA GLY A 460 -16.73 35.90 3.19
C GLY A 460 -16.77 37.32 2.65
N GLU A 461 -17.89 38.00 2.87
CA GLU A 461 -17.94 39.46 2.81
C GLU A 461 -17.01 40.03 3.88
N ALA A 462 -16.31 41.09 3.49
CA ALA A 462 -15.30 41.78 4.29
C ALA A 462 -15.93 42.62 5.39
N THR A 463 -15.39 42.53 6.61
CA THR A 463 -15.27 43.67 7.54
C THR A 463 -14.06 43.51 8.46
N SER A 464 -13.30 44.60 8.54
CA SER A 464 -12.19 44.92 9.46
C SER A 464 -12.58 44.87 10.95
N ASP A 465 -11.66 44.50 11.85
CA ASP A 465 -10.81 45.45 12.62
C ASP A 465 -10.10 44.78 13.84
N SER A 466 -8.87 45.23 14.08
CA SER A 466 -8.04 45.30 15.31
C SER A 466 -8.05 44.24 16.44
N GLY A 467 -6.84 43.87 16.90
CA GLY A 467 -6.52 43.86 18.34
C GLY A 467 -5.87 42.59 18.93
N ASP A 468 -4.53 42.60 18.99
CA ASP A 468 -3.57 42.11 20.02
C ASP A 468 -3.75 40.85 20.90
N ASP A 469 -2.59 40.35 21.33
CA ASP A 469 -2.24 39.47 22.47
C ASP A 469 -2.19 37.92 22.36
N LEU A 470 -0.94 37.44 22.17
CA LEU A 470 -0.16 36.49 22.99
C LEU A 470 -0.79 35.21 23.61
N LEU A 471 -0.20 34.08 23.17
CA LEU A 471 0.24 32.87 23.93
C LEU A 471 -0.78 31.95 24.64
N ALA A 472 -0.99 30.75 24.09
CA ALA A 472 -0.70 29.41 24.69
C ALA A 472 -1.42 28.26 23.94
N PRO A 473 -0.85 27.03 23.88
CA PRO A 473 -1.37 25.93 23.07
C PRO A 473 -2.49 25.13 23.77
N GLU A 474 -3.61 24.92 23.06
CA GLU A 474 -4.72 24.06 23.52
C GLU A 474 -4.38 22.57 23.41
N VAL A 475 -4.44 21.89 24.56
CA VAL A 475 -4.39 20.44 24.72
C VAL A 475 -5.75 19.82 24.34
N SER A 476 -5.70 18.77 23.52
CA SER A 476 -6.84 18.00 23.04
C SER A 476 -7.68 17.36 24.16
N LYS A 477 -8.99 17.59 24.12
CA LYS A 477 -10.02 16.97 24.98
C LYS A 477 -10.20 15.48 24.66
N ARG A 478 -10.10 14.61 25.68
CA ARG A 478 -10.67 13.24 25.70
C ARG A 478 -11.96 13.23 26.56
N PRO A 479 -12.88 12.27 26.35
CA PRO A 479 -14.24 12.33 26.88
C PRO A 479 -14.29 12.05 28.38
N SER A 480 -15.14 12.81 29.07
CA SER A 480 -15.38 12.76 30.51
C SER A 480 -16.29 11.60 30.92
N SER A 481 -15.93 10.90 31.99
CA SER A 481 -16.86 10.31 32.95
C SER A 481 -16.48 10.76 34.37
N PRO A 482 -17.43 10.90 35.32
CA PRO A 482 -17.28 11.82 36.43
C PRO A 482 -16.84 11.11 37.71
N THR A 483 -15.85 11.67 38.42
CA THR A 483 -15.93 11.94 39.87
C THR A 483 -14.70 12.71 40.32
N ASN A 484 -14.94 13.91 40.87
CA ASN A 484 -13.93 14.79 41.43
C ASN A 484 -13.16 14.10 42.57
N VAL A 485 -11.84 14.03 42.45
CA VAL A 485 -10.92 14.08 43.59
C VAL A 485 -9.88 15.14 43.25
N VAL A 486 -9.93 16.25 43.97
CA VAL A 486 -8.89 17.29 43.98
C VAL A 486 -7.64 16.67 44.61
N VAL A 487 -6.51 16.70 43.91
CA VAL A 487 -5.18 16.41 44.49
C VAL A 487 -4.23 17.51 44.05
N ASP A 488 -3.57 18.11 45.04
CA ASP A 488 -2.69 19.27 44.94
C ASP A 488 -1.50 19.08 43.96
N ASP A 489 -1.13 20.21 43.36
CA ASP A 489 -0.18 20.45 42.27
C ASP A 489 1.32 20.27 42.68
N ALA A 490 1.68 19.11 43.21
CA ALA A 490 3.08 18.77 43.53
C ALA A 490 3.48 17.32 43.15
N GLY A 491 2.70 16.64 42.31
CA GLY A 491 2.70 15.17 42.23
C GLY A 491 2.82 14.52 40.84
N GLY A 492 3.28 15.22 39.80
CA GLY A 492 3.23 14.72 38.41
C GLY A 492 3.85 13.32 38.19
N ALA A 493 5.08 13.10 38.64
CA ALA A 493 5.77 11.82 38.45
C ALA A 493 5.21 10.68 39.32
N SER A 494 4.78 10.98 40.55
CA SER A 494 4.20 9.97 41.45
C SER A 494 2.76 9.59 41.08
N ALA A 495 2.01 10.49 40.44
CA ALA A 495 0.67 10.23 39.94
C ALA A 495 0.70 9.36 38.68
N LEU A 496 1.57 9.70 37.71
CA LEU A 496 1.78 8.89 36.50
C LEU A 496 2.28 7.48 36.85
N PHE A 497 3.23 7.37 37.78
CA PHE A 497 3.69 6.08 38.29
C PHE A 497 2.57 5.27 38.96
N PHE A 498 1.68 5.92 39.70
CA PHE A 498 0.54 5.25 40.32
C PHE A 498 -0.45 4.72 39.27
N GLU A 499 -0.71 5.47 38.21
CA GLU A 499 -1.57 5.03 37.10
C GLU A 499 -0.98 3.81 36.38
N GLU A 500 0.30 3.83 36.01
CA GLU A 500 0.98 2.68 35.39
C GLU A 500 0.93 1.43 36.28
N VAL A 501 1.22 1.57 37.58
CA VAL A 501 1.18 0.46 38.53
C VAL A 501 -0.25 -0.06 38.72
N LEU A 502 -1.25 0.82 38.76
CA LEU A 502 -2.65 0.43 38.85
C LEU A 502 -3.08 -0.38 37.62
N GLU A 503 -2.73 0.07 36.40
CA GLU A 503 -3.05 -0.63 35.15
C GLU A 503 -2.38 -2.00 35.07
N SER A 504 -1.08 -2.10 35.41
CA SER A 504 -0.39 -3.39 35.47
C SER A 504 -0.99 -4.35 36.51
N MET A 505 -1.42 -3.84 37.67
CA MET A 505 -2.06 -4.67 38.69
C MET A 505 -3.50 -5.06 38.32
N GLN A 506 -4.23 -4.22 37.59
CA GLN A 506 -5.56 -4.55 37.06
C GLN A 506 -5.45 -5.64 35.98
N ARG A 507 -4.54 -5.51 35.00
CA ARG A 507 -4.25 -6.57 34.01
C ARG A 507 -3.84 -7.87 34.69
N GLY A 508 -2.97 -7.81 35.70
CA GLY A 508 -2.59 -8.98 36.50
C GLY A 508 -3.72 -9.61 37.32
N ALA A 509 -4.76 -8.84 37.65
CA ALA A 509 -5.96 -9.36 38.31
C ALA A 509 -6.87 -10.09 37.30
N ASP A 510 -7.08 -9.50 36.12
CA ASP A 510 -8.01 -9.98 35.08
C ASP A 510 -7.45 -11.15 34.25
N GLU A 511 -6.16 -11.13 33.90
CA GLU A 511 -5.50 -12.10 33.01
C GLU A 511 -4.74 -13.23 33.73
N ASP A 512 -4.81 -13.26 35.08
CA ASP A 512 -4.07 -14.20 35.94
C ASP A 512 -2.56 -14.30 35.63
N THR A 513 -1.94 -13.16 35.33
CA THR A 513 -0.52 -13.07 34.96
C THR A 513 0.38 -13.58 36.10
N PRO A 514 1.45 -14.36 35.82
CA PRO A 514 2.38 -14.81 36.84
C PRO A 514 3.04 -13.62 37.54
N ILE A 515 3.08 -13.67 38.88
CA ILE A 515 3.53 -12.58 39.75
C ILE A 515 4.96 -12.11 39.45
N LYS A 516 5.82 -13.00 38.92
CA LYS A 516 7.17 -12.66 38.49
C LYS A 516 7.19 -11.59 37.38
N ASN A 517 6.25 -11.63 36.44
CA ASN A 517 6.16 -10.65 35.36
C ASN A 517 5.68 -9.30 35.89
N LEU A 518 4.70 -9.32 36.81
CA LEU A 518 4.20 -8.10 37.48
C LEU A 518 5.30 -7.40 38.29
N ILE A 519 6.18 -8.15 38.95
CA ILE A 519 7.35 -7.60 39.64
C ILE A 519 8.32 -6.93 38.66
N VAL A 520 8.54 -7.51 37.46
CA VAL A 520 9.40 -6.91 36.44
C VAL A 520 8.79 -5.62 35.90
N GLU A 521 7.49 -5.60 35.62
CA GLU A 521 6.77 -4.40 35.14
C GLU A 521 6.80 -3.25 36.14
N ILE A 522 6.54 -3.53 37.42
CA ILE A 522 6.58 -2.50 38.49
C ILE A 522 8.01 -2.00 38.69
N ASN A 523 9.01 -2.88 38.59
CA ASN A 523 10.41 -2.46 38.68
C ASN A 523 10.83 -1.64 37.46
N SER A 524 10.42 -1.98 36.24
CA SER A 524 10.72 -1.17 35.05
C SER A 524 10.06 0.20 35.14
N SER A 525 8.81 0.28 35.60
CA SER A 525 8.12 1.57 35.83
C SER A 525 8.79 2.38 36.95
N LYS A 526 9.29 1.72 38.01
CA LYS A 526 10.08 2.39 39.06
C LYS A 526 11.36 3.01 38.48
N PHE A 527 12.10 2.28 37.64
CA PHE A 527 13.33 2.79 37.04
C PHE A 527 13.04 3.90 36.02
N ALA A 528 11.97 3.80 35.24
CA ALA A 528 11.54 4.82 34.29
C ALA A 528 11.17 6.14 34.99
N ASN A 529 10.44 6.06 36.11
CA ASN A 529 9.95 7.22 36.84
C ASN A 529 10.89 7.68 37.97
N ASN A 530 12.04 7.02 38.15
CA ASN A 530 13.04 7.26 39.20
C ASN A 530 12.42 7.37 40.63
N VAL A 531 11.51 6.47 40.96
CA VAL A 531 10.72 6.50 42.21
C VAL A 531 11.44 5.74 43.34
N LEU A 532 11.38 6.28 44.56
CA LEU A 532 11.98 5.65 45.73
C LEU A 532 11.20 4.39 46.14
N MET A 533 11.88 3.39 46.72
CA MET A 533 11.23 2.13 47.15
C MET A 533 10.08 2.33 48.16
N ASP A 534 10.17 3.36 48.99
CA ASP A 534 9.14 3.68 49.98
C ASP A 534 7.86 4.22 49.28
N GLU A 535 8.01 4.89 48.15
CA GLU A 535 6.90 5.36 47.30
C GLU A 535 6.30 4.25 46.44
N VAL A 536 7.13 3.33 45.94
CA VAL A 536 6.65 2.12 45.24
C VAL A 536 5.74 1.31 46.14
N SER A 537 6.16 1.10 47.39
CA SER A 537 5.36 0.38 48.39
C SER A 537 4.02 1.05 48.64
N ARG A 538 4.01 2.39 48.72
CA ARG A 538 2.78 3.17 48.92
C ARG A 538 1.84 3.08 47.72
N CYS A 539 2.37 3.15 46.50
CA CYS A 539 1.59 3.09 45.27
C CYS A 539 1.00 1.69 45.05
N VAL A 540 1.80 0.63 45.22
CA VAL A 540 1.31 -0.76 45.14
C VAL A 540 0.18 -1.00 46.14
N MET A 541 0.36 -0.59 47.40
CA MET A 541 -0.69 -0.74 48.42
C MET A 541 -1.94 0.08 48.08
N LYS A 542 -1.77 1.31 47.59
CA LYS A 542 -2.88 2.15 47.13
C LYS A 542 -3.60 1.50 45.93
N SER A 543 -2.90 0.81 45.03
CA SER A 543 -3.49 0.12 43.89
C SER A 543 -4.30 -1.10 44.32
N ILE A 544 -3.79 -1.91 45.26
CA ILE A 544 -4.54 -3.03 45.86
C ILE A 544 -5.85 -2.54 46.49
N LEU A 545 -5.78 -1.46 47.28
CA LEU A 545 -6.96 -0.86 47.92
C LEU A 545 -7.96 -0.33 46.87
N THR A 546 -7.45 0.28 45.80
CA THR A 546 -8.28 0.81 44.72
C THR A 546 -8.99 -0.31 43.97
N ILE A 547 -8.29 -1.39 43.61
CA ILE A 547 -8.87 -2.56 42.93
C ILE A 547 -9.92 -3.24 43.83
N ALA A 548 -9.60 -3.46 45.10
CA ALA A 548 -10.55 -4.04 46.05
C ALA A 548 -11.83 -3.20 46.17
N ARG A 549 -11.71 -1.87 46.17
CA ARG A 549 -12.85 -0.94 46.23
C ARG A 549 -13.71 -1.00 44.96
N HIS A 550 -13.12 -1.19 43.78
CA HIS A 550 -13.89 -1.35 42.54
C HIS A 550 -14.59 -2.72 42.45
N SER A 551 -14.04 -3.75 43.11
CA SER A 551 -14.62 -5.10 43.14
C SER A 551 -15.70 -5.32 44.21
N ALA A 552 -15.85 -4.40 45.17
CA ALA A 552 -16.78 -4.55 46.29
C ALA A 552 -18.07 -3.73 46.10
N THR A 553 -19.23 -4.36 46.29
CA THR A 553 -20.49 -3.67 46.58
C THR A 553 -20.47 -3.13 48.01
N THR A 554 -21.19 -2.04 48.29
CA THR A 554 -21.14 -1.08 49.42
C THR A 554 -21.06 -1.61 50.88
N ASP A 555 -20.97 -2.92 51.09
CA ASP A 555 -20.89 -3.58 52.40
C ASP A 555 -19.44 -3.77 52.89
N ALA A 556 -19.18 -3.58 54.19
CA ALA A 556 -17.85 -3.75 54.77
C ALA A 556 -17.31 -5.21 54.68
N ALA A 557 -18.20 -6.20 54.65
CA ALA A 557 -17.83 -7.62 54.61
C ALA A 557 -17.35 -8.08 53.21
N SER A 558 -17.94 -7.56 52.13
CA SER A 558 -17.51 -7.86 50.76
C SER A 558 -16.13 -7.26 50.47
N LEU A 559 -15.89 -6.04 50.95
CA LEU A 559 -14.61 -5.32 50.82
C LEU A 559 -13.48 -6.06 51.56
N PHE A 560 -13.76 -6.59 52.75
CA PHE A 560 -12.80 -7.40 53.50
C PHE A 560 -12.46 -8.71 52.79
N ASN A 561 -13.44 -9.39 52.21
CA ASN A 561 -13.22 -10.63 51.46
C ASN A 561 -12.44 -10.39 50.16
N ALA A 562 -12.74 -9.30 49.44
CA ALA A 562 -12.00 -8.89 48.24
C ALA A 562 -10.52 -8.58 48.57
N LEU A 563 -10.27 -7.79 49.62
CA LEU A 563 -8.91 -7.51 50.09
C LEU A 563 -8.16 -8.79 50.46
N LYS A 564 -8.79 -9.68 51.23
CA LYS A 564 -8.18 -10.95 51.64
C LYS A 564 -7.74 -11.78 50.42
N SER A 565 -8.61 -11.88 49.40
CA SER A 565 -8.31 -12.63 48.18
C SER A 565 -7.12 -12.04 47.40
N LEU A 566 -7.05 -10.71 47.28
CA LEU A 566 -5.95 -10.01 46.59
C LEU A 566 -4.64 -10.09 47.38
N PHE A 567 -4.69 -9.98 48.70
CA PHE A 567 -3.51 -10.15 49.55
C PHE A 567 -2.97 -11.59 49.50
N ASP A 568 -3.84 -12.60 49.45
CA ASP A 568 -3.40 -13.99 49.29
C ASP A 568 -2.80 -14.23 47.89
N LYS A 569 -3.40 -13.64 46.84
CA LYS A 569 -2.89 -13.72 45.46
C LYS A 569 -1.54 -13.01 45.29
N TRP A 570 -1.36 -11.84 45.88
CA TRP A 570 -0.17 -10.99 45.67
C TRP A 570 0.79 -10.96 46.86
N LYS A 571 0.64 -11.86 47.82
CA LYS A 571 1.57 -12.09 48.94
C LYS A 571 3.05 -12.14 48.52
N PRO A 572 3.43 -12.78 47.40
CA PRO A 572 4.83 -12.82 46.96
C PRO A 572 5.38 -11.46 46.53
N LEU A 573 4.52 -10.55 46.06
CA LEU A 573 4.87 -9.19 45.63
C LEU A 573 5.14 -8.27 46.83
N LEU A 574 4.48 -8.54 47.95
CA LEU A 574 4.63 -7.82 49.23
C LEU A 574 5.70 -8.46 50.15
N SER A 575 6.11 -9.70 49.86
CA SER A 575 7.16 -10.39 50.61
C SER A 575 8.55 -9.91 50.18
N PRO A 576 9.47 -9.66 51.13
CA PRO A 576 10.81 -9.19 50.78
C PRO A 576 11.57 -10.25 49.99
N SER A 577 11.96 -9.91 48.75
CA SER A 577 13.14 -10.53 48.12
C SER A 577 14.34 -10.37 49.07
N PRO A 578 15.22 -11.39 49.20
CA PRO A 578 16.30 -11.42 50.21
C PRO A 578 17.34 -10.30 50.10
N SER A 579 17.23 -9.37 49.13
CA SER A 579 18.12 -8.23 49.01
C SER A 579 17.56 -6.90 49.53
N HIS A 580 16.24 -6.70 49.72
CA HIS A 580 15.73 -5.44 50.27
C HIS A 580 14.42 -5.58 51.06
N SER A 581 14.43 -5.02 52.26
CA SER A 581 13.43 -5.19 53.32
C SER A 581 12.11 -4.44 53.06
N PHE A 582 11.17 -5.05 52.35
CA PHE A 582 9.83 -4.50 52.12
C PHE A 582 8.94 -4.51 53.39
N ALA A 583 9.05 -5.54 54.23
CA ALA A 583 8.17 -5.70 55.39
C ALA A 583 8.68 -5.07 56.71
N LYS A 584 9.96 -4.67 56.77
CA LYS A 584 10.59 -4.25 58.04
C LYS A 584 10.39 -2.76 58.38
N ARG A 585 9.99 -1.93 57.41
CA ARG A 585 9.74 -0.48 57.60
C ARG A 585 8.27 -0.11 57.82
N MET A 586 7.31 -0.87 57.29
CA MET A 586 5.89 -0.49 57.37
C MET A 586 5.29 -0.62 58.80
N PHE A 587 5.86 -1.47 59.66
CA PHE A 587 5.36 -1.70 61.02
C PHE A 587 6.15 -1.00 62.14
N LYS A 588 7.04 -0.04 61.82
CA LYS A 588 7.87 0.64 62.83
C LYS A 588 7.63 2.14 63.00
N THR A 589 6.65 2.72 62.33
CA THR A 589 6.31 4.14 62.51
C THR A 589 4.80 4.32 62.66
N HIS A 590 4.29 4.00 63.85
CA HIS A 590 3.22 4.73 64.55
C HIS A 590 3.11 4.12 65.96
N GLY A 591 3.73 4.81 66.92
CA GLY A 591 3.24 4.85 68.30
C GLY A 591 2.37 6.09 68.46
#